data_AF-A0A941LP07-F1
#
_entry.id   AF-A0A941LP07-F1
#
_cell.length_a   1.000
_cell.length_b   1.000
_cell.length_c   1.000
_cell.angle_alpha   90.00
_cell.angle_beta   90.00
_cell.angle_gamma   90.00
#
_symmetry.space_group_name_H-M   'P 1'
#
loop_
_entity.id
_entity.type
_entity.pdbx_description
1 polymer ?
#
loop_
_entity_poly.entity_id
_entity_poly.type
_entity_poly.pdbx_seq_one_letter_code
_entity_poly.pdbx_strand_id
1 'polypeptide(L)' 'MTHHAHKTSPNTNCLEGWHCPDCHSWGPFTVEVTTYVLLWDDGSDLSSDHGSHEYDDASVAICQACGKHATVGDFHHEEV' A
#
# COMPACT_ATOMS: atom_id res chain seq x y z
N MET A 1 3.80 -22.65 -26.34
CA MET A 1 3.98 -21.20 -26.22
C MET A 1 2.84 -20.71 -25.35
N THR A 2 3.02 -20.74 -24.03
CA THR A 2 1.95 -20.38 -23.09
C THR A 2 1.86 -18.87 -23.07
N HIS A 3 0.86 -18.33 -23.77
CA HIS A 3 0.47 -16.93 -23.67
C HIS A 3 0.07 -16.67 -22.22
N HIS A 4 0.96 -16.05 -21.44
CA HIS A 4 0.59 -15.45 -20.17
C HIS A 4 -0.32 -14.29 -20.54
N ALA A 5 -1.62 -14.45 -20.29
CA ALA A 5 -2.57 -13.35 -20.40
C ALA A 5 -2.06 -12.24 -19.48
N HIS A 6 -1.51 -11.17 -20.06
CA HIS A 6 -1.13 -9.96 -19.33
C HIS A 6 -2.42 -9.44 -18.70
N LYS A 7 -2.62 -9.71 -17.41
CA LYS A 7 -3.75 -9.19 -16.68
C LYS A 7 -3.44 -7.71 -16.47
N THR A 8 -3.99 -6.85 -17.32
CA THR A 8 -3.81 -5.40 -17.22
C THR A 8 -4.23 -4.93 -15.83
N SER A 9 -3.38 -4.14 -15.17
CA SER A 9 -3.69 -3.56 -13.86
C SER A 9 -4.96 -2.71 -13.94
N PRO A 10 -5.92 -2.86 -13.00
CA PRO A 10 -7.05 -1.95 -12.89
C PRO A 10 -6.68 -0.61 -12.22
N ASN A 11 -5.51 -0.50 -11.58
CA ASN A 11 -5.09 0.68 -10.85
C ASN A 11 -4.42 1.70 -11.79
N THR A 12 -4.84 2.96 -11.71
CA THR A 12 -4.42 4.06 -12.62
C THR A 12 -4.02 5.35 -11.89
N ASN A 13 -3.79 5.27 -10.56
CA ASN A 13 -3.44 6.42 -9.72
C ASN A 13 -2.40 5.98 -8.67
N CYS A 14 -2.59 6.24 -7.36
CA CYS A 14 -1.60 5.92 -6.31
C CYS A 14 -1.19 4.43 -6.22
N LEU A 15 -1.93 3.53 -6.87
CA LEU A 15 -1.62 2.09 -6.95
C LEU A 15 -1.24 1.64 -8.37
N GLU A 16 -0.98 2.55 -9.30
CA GLU A 16 -0.42 2.21 -10.60
C GLU A 16 0.92 1.46 -10.39
N GLY A 17 1.12 0.33 -11.07
CA GLY A 17 2.29 -0.53 -10.87
C GLY A 17 2.26 -1.43 -9.62
N TRP A 18 1.26 -1.32 -8.75
CA TRP A 18 1.18 -2.15 -7.54
C TRP A 18 0.57 -3.51 -7.79
N HIS A 19 1.19 -4.58 -7.29
CA HIS A 19 0.51 -5.86 -7.07
C HIS A 19 1.13 -6.60 -5.88
N CYS A 20 0.36 -7.48 -5.25
CA CYS A 20 0.92 -8.33 -4.21
C CYS A 20 1.94 -9.31 -4.81
N PRO A 21 3.18 -9.37 -4.30
CA PRO A 21 4.20 -10.29 -4.82
C PRO A 21 3.87 -11.77 -4.58
N ASP A 22 2.98 -12.07 -3.62
CA ASP A 22 2.62 -13.44 -3.26
C ASP A 22 1.37 -13.95 -3.99
N CYS A 23 0.28 -13.17 -3.98
CA CYS A 23 -1.01 -13.61 -4.54
C CYS A 23 -1.41 -12.90 -5.84
N HIS A 24 -0.60 -11.95 -6.31
CA HIS A 24 -0.86 -11.13 -7.50
C HIS A 24 -2.21 -10.39 -7.48
N SER A 25 -2.77 -10.14 -6.28
CA SER A 25 -3.91 -9.26 -6.12
C SER A 25 -3.50 -7.82 -6.44
N TRP A 26 -4.38 -7.08 -7.10
CA TRP A 26 -4.23 -5.65 -7.38
C TRP A 26 -4.70 -4.76 -6.19
N GLY A 27 -4.99 -5.37 -5.04
CA GLY A 27 -5.39 -4.67 -3.81
C GLY A 27 -6.78 -5.10 -3.30
N PRO A 28 -7.34 -4.39 -2.31
CA PRO A 28 -6.76 -3.23 -1.61
C PRO A 28 -5.55 -3.59 -0.72
N PHE A 29 -4.79 -2.56 -0.36
CA PHE A 29 -3.62 -2.65 0.52
C PHE A 29 -3.78 -1.71 1.72
N THR A 30 -3.30 -2.14 2.89
CA THR A 30 -3.08 -1.23 4.03
C THR A 30 -1.64 -0.76 3.97
N VAL A 31 -1.39 0.52 4.17
CA VAL A 31 -0.04 1.10 4.19
C VAL A 31 0.19 1.78 5.53
N GLU A 32 1.34 1.53 6.13
CA GLU A 32 1.83 2.24 7.31
C GLU A 32 2.16 3.68 6.93
N VAL A 33 1.65 4.63 7.71
CA VAL A 33 1.93 6.05 7.55
C VAL A 33 2.34 6.62 8.89
N THR A 34 3.26 7.58 8.88
CA THR A 34 3.56 8.38 10.06
C THR A 34 2.70 9.63 10.01
N THR A 35 1.85 9.84 11.02
CA THR A 35 0.94 11.00 11.09
C THR A 35 0.92 11.59 12.49
N TYR A 36 0.45 12.83 12.58
CA TYR A 36 0.18 13.48 13.86
C TYR A 36 -1.18 13.06 14.39
N VAL A 37 -1.24 12.76 15.68
CA VAL A 37 -2.48 12.45 16.40
C VAL A 37 -2.67 13.46 17.52
N LEU A 38 -3.93 13.85 17.76
CA LEU A 38 -4.34 14.51 18.98
C LEU A 38 -4.34 13.46 20.09
N LEU A 39 -3.68 13.75 21.21
CA LEU A 39 -3.50 12.79 22.30
C LEU A 39 -4.00 13.39 23.61
N TRP A 40 -4.86 12.65 24.29
CA TRP A 40 -5.35 12.89 25.63
C TRP A 40 -5.07 11.67 26.51
N ASP A 41 -5.29 11.80 27.82
CA ASP A 41 -5.06 10.70 28.77
C ASP A 41 -6.04 9.52 28.52
N ASP A 42 -7.24 9.81 28.03
CA ASP A 42 -8.30 8.82 27.77
C ASP A 42 -8.36 8.33 26.31
N GLY A 43 -7.49 8.82 25.43
CA GLY A 43 -7.44 8.35 24.05
C GLY A 43 -6.69 9.26 23.07
N SER A 44 -6.88 8.96 21.78
CA SER A 44 -6.28 9.71 20.68
C SER A 44 -7.24 9.85 19.52
N ASP A 45 -7.11 10.93 18.76
CA ASP A 45 -7.82 11.16 17.49
C ASP A 45 -6.82 11.59 16.40
N LEU A 46 -7.17 11.44 15.13
CA LEU A 46 -6.32 11.92 14.05
C LEU A 46 -6.23 13.45 14.08
N SER A 47 -5.03 14.00 14.01
CA SER A 47 -4.85 15.45 13.91
C SER A 47 -5.13 15.88 12.47
N SER A 48 -6.28 16.55 12.26
CA SER A 48 -6.72 17.03 10.94
C SER A 48 -5.82 18.08 10.31
N ASP A 49 -4.97 18.75 11.10
CA ASP A 49 -4.20 19.93 10.67
C ASP A 49 -2.74 19.63 10.32
N HIS A 50 -2.20 18.46 10.66
CA HIS A 50 -0.74 18.24 10.62
C HIS A 50 -0.27 16.97 9.91
N GLY A 51 -1.15 16.04 9.55
CA GLY A 51 -0.74 14.75 8.95
C GLY A 51 -0.78 14.73 7.43
N SER A 52 0.38 14.71 6.75
CA SER A 52 0.42 14.12 5.41
C SER A 52 0.17 12.61 5.56
N HIS A 53 -0.71 12.03 4.73
CA HIS A 53 -0.89 10.57 4.65
C HIS A 53 0.13 10.00 3.67
N GLU A 54 1.38 10.47 3.80
CA GLU A 54 2.49 10.09 2.97
C GLU A 54 3.11 8.80 3.49
N TYR A 55 3.59 8.01 2.55
CA TYR A 55 4.36 6.81 2.76
C TYR A 55 5.49 6.81 1.73
N ASP A 56 6.54 6.07 2.00
CA ASP A 56 7.66 5.84 1.10
C ASP A 56 7.79 4.35 0.79
N ASP A 57 8.76 4.00 -0.06
CA ASP A 57 9.01 2.61 -0.44
C ASP A 57 9.40 1.71 0.72
N ALA A 58 9.90 2.27 1.83
CA ALA A 58 10.30 1.54 3.02
C ALA A 58 9.14 1.29 4.00
N SER A 59 8.02 2.01 3.83
CA SER A 59 6.83 1.88 4.66
C SER A 59 6.22 0.49 4.52
N VAL A 60 5.59 -0.03 5.58
CA VAL A 60 4.97 -1.37 5.53
C VAL A 60 3.69 -1.35 4.71
N ALA A 61 3.54 -2.30 3.79
CA ALA A 61 2.31 -2.59 3.05
C ALA A 61 1.77 -3.99 3.40
N ILE A 62 0.44 -4.10 3.50
CA ILE A 62 -0.28 -5.31 3.85
C ILE A 62 -1.32 -5.64 2.79
N CYS A 63 -1.20 -6.82 2.17
CA CYS A 63 -2.20 -7.32 1.23
C CYS A 63 -3.47 -7.78 1.96
N GLN A 64 -4.62 -7.17 1.67
CA GLN A 64 -5.90 -7.58 2.27
C GLN A 64 -6.41 -8.94 1.75
N ALA A 65 -5.90 -9.43 0.62
CA ALA A 65 -6.32 -10.70 0.05
C ALA A 65 -5.61 -11.92 0.66
N CYS A 66 -4.33 -11.79 1.03
CA CYS A 66 -3.53 -12.93 1.53
C CYS A 66 -2.80 -12.67 2.85
N GLY A 67 -2.80 -11.43 3.37
CA GLY A 67 -2.11 -11.06 4.61
C GLY A 67 -0.59 -10.91 4.48
N LYS A 68 -0.02 -10.90 3.27
CA LYS A 68 1.40 -10.62 3.05
C LYS A 68 1.76 -9.23 3.58
N HIS A 69 2.75 -9.18 4.46
CA HIS A 69 3.42 -7.97 4.93
C HIS A 69 4.77 -7.85 4.21
N ALA A 70 5.01 -6.74 3.54
CA ALA A 70 6.31 -6.39 2.95
C ALA A 70 6.43 -4.86 2.88
N THR A 71 7.50 -4.34 2.28
CA THR A 71 7.62 -2.88 2.07
C THR A 71 6.75 -2.42 0.90
N VAL A 72 6.39 -1.15 0.84
CA VAL A 72 5.70 -0.56 -0.33
C VAL A 72 6.47 -0.84 -1.62
N GLY A 73 7.80 -0.73 -1.60
CA GLY A 73 8.66 -1.03 -2.74
C GLY A 73 8.59 -2.49 -3.19
N ASP A 74 8.31 -3.44 -2.30
CA ASP A 74 8.10 -4.85 -2.69
C ASP A 74 6.76 -5.10 -3.40
N PHE A 75 5.80 -4.18 -3.27
CA PHE A 75 4.50 -4.23 -3.96
C PHE A 75 4.50 -3.41 -5.25
N HIS A 76 5.37 -2.41 -5.35
CA HIS A 76 5.48 -1.53 -6.51
C HIS A 76 6.51 -2.09 -7.51
N HIS A 77 6.03 -2.55 -8.66
CA HIS A 77 6.90 -3.03 -9.73
C HIS A 77 6.85 -2.03 -10.89
N GLU A 78 7.87 -1.16 -10.99
CA GLU A 78 8.15 -0.47 -12.24
C GLU A 78 8.74 -1.50 -13.21
N GLU A 79 8.08 -1.69 -14.36
CA GLU A 79 8.71 -2.44 -15.46
C GLU A 79 9.91 -1.61 -15.95
N VAL A 80 11.12 -2.10 -15.69
CA VAL A 80 12.39 -1.51 -16.12
C VAL A 80 12.56 -1.60 -17.63
#